data_AF-A0A0F9QH33-F1
#
_entry.id   AF-A0A0F9QH33-F1
#
_cell.length_a   1.000
_cell.length_b   1.000
_cell.length_c   1.000
_cell.angle_alpha   90.00
_cell.angle_beta   90.00
_cell.angle_gamma   90.00
#
_symmetry.space_group_name_H-M   'P 1'
#
loop_
_entity.id
_entity.type
_entity.pdbx_description
1 polymer ?
#
loop_
_entity_poly.entity_id
_entity_poly.type
_entity_poly.pdbx_seq_one_letter_code
_entity_poly.pdbx_strand_id
1 'polypeptide(L)'
;MSEFQINKYLILRLEDGETNIYINNQKFIHCKFLLLSVNIKELKSLDEIDSIDEAAEKLDKSLETYDTKKAIYIDPETEFWAHCSNLQVWYENNYNSKLLHRNLAFPLLKRLTEVGDPIAKKVFKEEIAKRFSSGVHSVMLYLMNEGYITFLNKEEFETVLDTMPNVFSELRQCLEAKESENVEDFLGSFINMLKTDTSLLEDLVLNPKLKLIKNLLLIISTWPINDVEIIDMILDIFDTLKTINNNEILKNVRDEVIYQFNNGSSRILMELIFDRFFILLEDFSLKSVLSNVKFIENLDSLIKNKPKIILDGLIELIKMICDKLGKVSVLKLIQTMPTSTKFVLKNELKERLIWYNTRKDHYPKKREDLIQTASNLLKIIKKS
;
A
#
# COMPACT_ATOMS: atom_id res chain seq x y z
N MET A 1 -5.74 -14.63 -45.90
CA MET A 1 -6.46 -14.34 -44.65
C MET A 1 -6.70 -15.68 -43.98
N SER A 2 -6.05 -15.91 -42.84
CA SER A 2 -6.18 -17.14 -42.07
C SER A 2 -7.05 -16.85 -40.86
N GLU A 3 -8.00 -17.75 -40.55
CA GLU A 3 -8.89 -17.63 -39.40
C GLU A 3 -8.77 -18.91 -38.56
N PHE A 4 -8.73 -18.75 -37.24
CA PHE A 4 -8.70 -19.86 -36.30
C PHE A 4 -9.72 -19.61 -35.18
N GLN A 5 -10.70 -20.51 -35.06
CA GLN A 5 -11.74 -20.42 -34.06
C GLN A 5 -11.34 -21.26 -32.84
N ILE A 6 -11.15 -20.60 -31.69
CA ILE A 6 -10.86 -21.27 -30.42
C ILE A 6 -12.16 -21.84 -29.82
N ASN A 7 -13.20 -21.00 -29.80
CA ASN A 7 -14.53 -21.39 -29.36
C ASN A 7 -15.61 -20.51 -30.01
N LYS A 8 -16.87 -20.65 -29.58
CA LYS A 8 -17.99 -19.89 -30.13
C LYS A 8 -17.81 -18.36 -30.03
N TYR A 9 -17.11 -17.89 -29.01
CA TYR A 9 -16.92 -16.47 -28.71
C TYR A 9 -15.54 -15.96 -29.11
N LEU A 10 -14.49 -16.78 -29.15
CA LEU A 10 -13.10 -16.37 -29.36
C LEU A 10 -12.56 -16.86 -30.71
N ILE A 11 -12.14 -15.92 -31.55
CA ILE A 11 -11.60 -16.15 -32.90
C ILE A 11 -10.31 -15.34 -33.07
N LEU A 12 -9.33 -15.89 -33.78
CA LEU A 12 -8.14 -15.18 -34.23
C LEU A 12 -8.16 -15.05 -35.75
N ARG A 13 -7.71 -13.91 -36.27
CA ARG A 13 -7.54 -13.69 -37.71
C ARG A 13 -6.18 -13.09 -38.01
N LEU A 14 -5.56 -13.57 -39.07
CA LEU A 14 -4.38 -12.96 -39.69
C LEU A 14 -4.83 -12.01 -40.81
N GLU A 15 -4.76 -10.72 -40.53
CA GLU A 15 -5.22 -9.62 -41.39
C GLU A 15 -4.08 -8.62 -41.56
N ASP A 16 -3.74 -8.27 -42.80
CA ASP A 16 -2.68 -7.30 -43.13
C ASP A 16 -1.31 -7.62 -42.49
N GLY A 17 -1.01 -8.90 -42.30
CA GLY A 17 0.23 -9.36 -41.66
C GLY A 17 0.21 -9.26 -40.13
N GLU A 18 -0.91 -8.93 -39.51
CA GLU A 18 -1.07 -8.88 -38.07
C GLU A 18 -2.06 -9.93 -37.55
N THR A 19 -1.72 -10.55 -36.42
CA THR A 19 -2.65 -11.37 -35.66
C THR A 19 -3.60 -10.48 -34.86
N ASN A 20 -4.90 -10.67 -35.06
CA ASN A 20 -5.98 -9.95 -34.38
C ASN A 20 -6.89 -10.93 -33.64
N ILE A 21 -7.19 -10.62 -32.38
CA ILE A 21 -8.12 -11.40 -31.55
C ILE A 21 -9.51 -10.76 -31.65
N TYR A 22 -10.53 -11.61 -31.77
CA TYR A 22 -11.93 -11.22 -31.84
C TYR A 22 -12.74 -11.94 -30.75
N ILE A 23 -13.54 -11.18 -30.01
CA ILE A 23 -14.50 -11.72 -29.05
C ILE A 23 -15.91 -11.35 -29.49
N ASN A 24 -16.76 -12.36 -29.72
CA ASN A 24 -18.11 -12.22 -30.26
C ASN A 24 -18.12 -11.35 -31.55
N ASN A 25 -17.20 -11.65 -32.47
CA ASN A 25 -16.96 -10.92 -33.72
C ASN A 25 -16.55 -9.44 -33.56
N GLN A 26 -16.18 -8.99 -32.36
CA GLN A 26 -15.64 -7.65 -32.11
C GLN A 26 -14.13 -7.74 -31.88
N LYS A 27 -13.37 -6.88 -32.58
CA LYS A 27 -11.91 -6.81 -32.43
C LYS A 27 -11.56 -6.45 -30.99
N PHE A 28 -10.70 -7.26 -30.38
CA PHE A 28 -10.19 -7.07 -29.04
C PHE A 28 -8.87 -6.27 -29.11
N ILE A 29 -8.86 -5.07 -28.52
CA ILE A 29 -7.79 -4.06 -28.74
C ILE A 29 -6.81 -3.97 -27.56
N HIS A 30 -7.01 -4.75 -26.49
CA HIS A 30 -6.15 -4.68 -25.30
C HIS A 30 -4.73 -5.20 -25.58
N CYS A 31 -3.73 -4.62 -24.90
CA CYS A 31 -2.30 -4.68 -25.21
C CYS A 31 -1.80 -6.07 -25.69
N LYS A 32 -1.30 -6.14 -26.94
CA LYS A 32 -0.69 -7.34 -27.55
C LYS A 32 0.68 -7.71 -26.94
N PHE A 33 1.18 -6.91 -26.00
CA PHE A 33 2.53 -6.96 -25.48
C PHE A 33 2.64 -7.91 -24.28
N LEU A 34 2.75 -9.20 -24.56
CA LEU A 34 3.75 -10.12 -24.01
C LEU A 34 3.33 -11.54 -24.41
N LEU A 35 3.98 -12.06 -25.45
CA LEU A 35 4.13 -13.49 -25.61
C LEU A 35 5.60 -13.78 -25.43
N LEU A 36 5.93 -14.38 -24.30
CA LEU A 36 7.28 -14.86 -24.07
C LEU A 36 7.55 -15.97 -25.10
N SER A 37 8.40 -15.69 -26.09
CA SER A 37 9.03 -16.75 -26.87
C SER A 37 10.11 -17.40 -25.99
N VAL A 38 9.72 -18.24 -25.04
CA VAL A 38 10.69 -18.86 -24.13
C VAL A 38 11.49 -19.92 -24.90
N ASN A 39 12.81 -19.76 -24.94
CA ASN A 39 13.70 -20.77 -25.52
C ASN A 39 13.71 -21.99 -24.59
N ILE A 40 13.26 -23.14 -25.09
CA ILE A 40 13.13 -24.39 -24.31
C ILE A 40 14.44 -24.82 -23.62
N LYS A 41 15.59 -24.34 -24.11
CA LYS A 41 16.91 -24.63 -23.51
C LYS A 41 17.17 -23.88 -22.20
N GLU A 42 16.50 -22.76 -21.95
CA GLU A 42 16.57 -21.99 -20.69
C GLU A 42 15.58 -22.51 -19.63
N LEU A 43 14.58 -23.32 -20.03
CA LEU A 43 13.60 -23.94 -19.12
C LEU A 43 14.19 -24.98 -18.15
N LYS A 44 15.41 -25.49 -18.42
CA LYS A 44 16.05 -26.50 -17.55
C LYS A 44 16.50 -25.97 -16.19
N SER A 45 16.48 -24.64 -15.98
CA SER A 45 16.72 -24.01 -14.68
C SER A 45 15.46 -23.47 -14.02
N LEU A 46 14.27 -23.81 -14.53
CA LEU A 46 12.98 -23.20 -14.16
C LEU A 46 11.98 -24.19 -13.54
N ASP A 47 12.45 -25.30 -12.97
CA ASP A 47 11.61 -26.33 -12.33
C ASP A 47 10.74 -25.81 -11.16
N GLU A 48 10.84 -24.52 -10.81
CA GLU A 48 10.10 -23.84 -9.73
C GLU A 48 9.20 -22.68 -10.21
N ILE A 49 8.92 -22.53 -11.52
CA ILE A 49 8.04 -21.45 -12.00
C ILE A 49 6.58 -21.90 -12.08
N ASP A 50 5.73 -21.13 -11.43
CA ASP A 50 4.32 -21.45 -11.22
C ASP A 50 3.38 -20.72 -12.20
N SER A 51 3.87 -19.69 -12.91
CA SER A 51 3.11 -18.93 -13.93
C SER A 51 4.00 -18.19 -14.95
N ILE A 52 3.40 -17.80 -16.09
CA ILE A 52 4.07 -16.96 -17.11
C ILE A 52 4.50 -15.60 -16.55
N ASP A 53 3.72 -15.00 -15.65
CA ASP A 53 4.11 -13.73 -15.00
C ASP A 53 5.38 -13.89 -14.15
N GLU A 54 5.50 -14.99 -13.40
CA GLU A 54 6.70 -15.27 -12.59
C GLU A 54 7.92 -15.57 -13.46
N ALA A 55 7.72 -16.21 -14.62
CA ALA A 55 8.76 -16.32 -15.63
C ALA A 55 9.21 -14.97 -16.16
N ALA A 56 8.27 -14.08 -16.47
CA ALA A 56 8.57 -12.74 -16.95
C ALA A 56 9.33 -11.90 -15.92
N GLU A 57 9.07 -12.08 -14.62
CA GLU A 57 9.82 -11.40 -13.55
C GLU A 57 11.26 -11.91 -13.41
N LYS A 58 11.46 -13.23 -13.56
CA LYS A 58 12.78 -13.88 -13.45
C LYS A 58 13.64 -13.70 -14.70
N LEU A 59 13.01 -13.54 -15.86
CA LEU A 59 13.67 -13.26 -17.13
C LEU A 59 13.89 -11.74 -17.23
N ASP A 60 15.14 -11.32 -17.42
CA ASP A 60 15.54 -9.92 -17.51
C ASP A 60 14.57 -9.08 -18.37
N LYS A 61 14.09 -7.94 -17.81
CA LYS A 61 13.11 -7.01 -18.43
C LYS A 61 13.53 -6.52 -19.81
N SER A 62 14.78 -6.75 -20.21
CA SER A 62 15.29 -6.53 -21.56
C SER A 62 14.55 -7.31 -22.65
N LEU A 63 13.75 -8.34 -22.32
CA LEU A 63 12.83 -9.01 -23.25
C LEU A 63 11.50 -8.28 -23.47
N GLU A 64 11.16 -7.29 -22.63
CA GLU A 64 9.92 -6.51 -22.73
C GLU A 64 10.03 -5.32 -23.70
N THR A 65 11.26 -4.95 -24.10
CA THR A 65 11.52 -3.82 -25.00
C THR A 65 11.97 -4.30 -26.38
N TYR A 66 11.32 -3.79 -27.43
CA TYR A 66 11.73 -3.95 -28.84
C TYR A 66 13.20 -3.54 -29.14
N ASP A 67 13.90 -2.90 -28.20
CA ASP A 67 15.16 -2.20 -28.43
C ASP A 67 16.44 -3.05 -28.22
N THR A 68 16.34 -4.25 -27.68
CA THR A 68 17.50 -5.13 -27.47
C THR A 68 17.71 -6.09 -28.65
N LYS A 69 18.20 -5.51 -29.75
CA LYS A 69 19.17 -6.10 -30.70
C LYS A 69 19.26 -7.65 -30.78
N LYS A 70 18.15 -8.29 -31.14
CA LYS A 70 18.02 -9.50 -31.98
C LYS A 70 16.53 -9.83 -32.07
N ALA A 71 15.76 -8.96 -32.72
CA ALA A 71 14.41 -9.33 -33.15
C ALA A 71 14.57 -10.52 -34.11
N ILE A 72 14.30 -11.73 -33.60
CA ILE A 72 14.18 -12.90 -34.43
C ILE A 72 12.99 -12.60 -35.33
N TYR A 73 13.25 -12.41 -36.63
CA TYR A 73 12.18 -12.27 -37.60
C TYR A 73 11.42 -13.60 -37.64
N ILE A 74 10.20 -13.59 -37.12
CA ILE A 74 9.23 -14.67 -37.23
C ILE A 74 8.26 -14.23 -38.33
N ASP A 75 8.01 -15.10 -39.31
CA ASP A 75 7.03 -14.77 -40.34
C ASP A 75 5.62 -14.66 -39.72
N PRO A 76 4.76 -13.76 -40.21
CA PRO A 76 3.44 -13.52 -39.60
C PRO A 76 2.55 -14.75 -39.47
N GLU A 77 2.70 -15.74 -40.35
CA GLU A 77 1.90 -16.97 -40.31
C GLU A 77 2.39 -17.91 -39.19
N THR A 78 3.70 -18.09 -39.05
CA THR A 78 4.28 -18.83 -37.91
C THR A 78 3.91 -18.18 -36.58
N GLU A 79 3.99 -16.84 -36.50
CA GLU A 79 3.58 -16.12 -35.29
C GLU A 79 2.09 -16.36 -35.01
N PHE A 80 1.22 -16.20 -36.00
CA PHE A 80 -0.22 -16.45 -35.90
C PHE A 80 -0.53 -17.84 -35.35
N TRP A 81 0.13 -18.89 -35.86
CA TRP A 81 -0.09 -20.26 -35.36
C TRP A 81 0.42 -20.46 -33.93
N ALA A 82 1.50 -19.78 -33.53
CA ALA A 82 1.98 -19.78 -32.16
C ALA A 82 0.94 -19.11 -31.21
N HIS A 83 0.39 -17.95 -31.59
CA HIS A 83 -0.70 -17.29 -30.86
C HIS A 83 -1.93 -18.19 -30.72
N CYS A 84 -2.36 -18.81 -31.81
CA CYS A 84 -3.51 -19.72 -31.83
C CYS A 84 -3.29 -20.89 -30.89
N SER A 85 -2.10 -21.49 -30.90
CA SER A 85 -1.76 -22.63 -30.04
C SER A 85 -1.78 -22.24 -28.56
N ASN A 86 -1.22 -21.08 -28.19
CA ASN A 86 -1.22 -20.61 -26.80
C ASN A 86 -2.65 -20.34 -26.28
N LEU A 87 -3.50 -19.68 -27.07
CA LEU A 87 -4.89 -19.42 -26.68
C LEU A 87 -5.74 -20.69 -26.68
N GLN A 88 -5.44 -21.66 -27.55
CA GLN A 88 -6.11 -22.95 -27.56
C GLN A 88 -5.81 -23.72 -26.27
N VAL A 89 -4.53 -23.80 -25.89
CA VAL A 89 -4.11 -24.45 -24.63
C VAL A 89 -4.71 -23.73 -23.42
N TRP A 90 -4.73 -22.40 -23.42
CA TRP A 90 -5.39 -21.63 -22.36
C TRP A 90 -6.88 -21.95 -22.23
N TYR A 91 -7.61 -22.02 -23.35
CA TYR A 91 -9.03 -22.40 -23.38
C TYR A 91 -9.26 -23.85 -22.90
N GLU A 92 -8.48 -24.80 -23.41
CA GLU A 92 -8.59 -26.23 -23.05
C GLU A 92 -8.29 -26.49 -21.57
N ASN A 93 -7.51 -25.62 -20.93
CA ASN A 93 -7.23 -25.65 -19.50
C ASN A 93 -8.20 -24.76 -18.69
N ASN A 94 -9.45 -24.64 -19.15
CA ASN A 94 -10.52 -23.87 -18.49
C ASN A 94 -10.11 -22.43 -18.17
N TYR A 95 -9.43 -21.76 -19.11
CA TYR A 95 -8.94 -20.40 -18.96
C TYR A 95 -7.96 -20.18 -17.81
N ASN A 96 -7.17 -21.19 -17.44
CA ASN A 96 -6.15 -21.08 -16.40
C ASN A 96 -5.21 -19.88 -16.65
N SER A 97 -5.34 -18.85 -15.83
CA SER A 97 -4.65 -17.56 -15.98
C SER A 97 -3.15 -17.64 -15.76
N LYS A 98 -2.61 -18.78 -15.28
CA LYS A 98 -1.17 -19.01 -15.19
C LYS A 98 -0.50 -19.24 -16.55
N LEU A 99 -1.28 -19.61 -17.58
CA LEU A 99 -0.79 -19.98 -18.91
C LEU A 99 -0.61 -18.80 -19.87
N LEU A 100 -1.14 -17.63 -19.51
CA LEU A 100 -0.98 -16.38 -20.26
C LEU A 100 -0.50 -15.30 -19.29
N HIS A 101 0.19 -14.29 -19.80
CA HIS A 101 0.55 -13.13 -18.99
C HIS A 101 -0.71 -12.38 -18.52
N ARG A 102 -0.69 -11.80 -17.32
CA ARG A 102 -1.85 -11.12 -16.70
C ARG A 102 -2.50 -10.04 -17.57
N ASN A 103 -1.68 -9.33 -18.36
CA ASN A 103 -2.11 -8.27 -19.28
C ASN A 103 -2.96 -8.78 -20.45
N LEU A 104 -2.95 -10.09 -20.72
CA LEU A 104 -3.80 -10.71 -21.74
C LEU A 104 -4.88 -11.60 -21.09
N ALA A 105 -4.50 -12.40 -20.09
CA ALA A 105 -5.37 -13.37 -19.45
C ALA A 105 -6.65 -12.73 -18.87
N PHE A 106 -6.50 -11.73 -18.00
CA PHE A 106 -7.64 -11.13 -17.30
C PHE A 106 -8.53 -10.28 -18.21
N PRO A 107 -7.97 -9.45 -19.12
CA PRO A 107 -8.78 -8.71 -20.08
C PRO A 107 -9.60 -9.61 -21.01
N LEU A 108 -9.02 -10.71 -21.51
CA LEU A 108 -9.76 -11.70 -22.30
C LEU A 108 -10.85 -12.37 -21.47
N LEU A 109 -10.52 -12.84 -20.27
CA LEU A 109 -11.46 -13.56 -19.41
C LEU A 109 -12.63 -12.68 -18.98
N LYS A 110 -12.38 -11.41 -18.67
CA LYS A 110 -13.41 -10.41 -18.40
C LYS A 110 -14.32 -10.23 -19.61
N ARG A 111 -13.75 -10.01 -20.80
CA ARG A 111 -14.56 -9.79 -22.01
C ARG A 111 -15.37 -11.02 -22.40
N LEU A 112 -14.83 -12.23 -22.23
CA LEU A 112 -15.55 -13.49 -22.43
C LEU A 112 -16.71 -13.65 -21.44
N THR A 113 -16.50 -13.27 -20.19
CA THR A 113 -17.53 -13.24 -19.15
C THR A 113 -18.67 -12.29 -19.52
N GLU A 114 -18.34 -11.08 -20.00
CA GLU A 114 -19.30 -10.07 -20.45
C GLU A 114 -20.15 -10.53 -21.63
N VAL A 115 -19.56 -11.20 -22.62
CA VAL A 115 -20.30 -11.73 -23.79
C VAL A 115 -21.07 -13.02 -23.51
N GLY A 116 -20.94 -13.58 -22.29
CA GLY A 116 -21.75 -14.69 -21.84
C GLY A 116 -21.16 -16.08 -22.01
N ASP A 117 -19.84 -16.19 -22.17
CA ASP A 117 -19.17 -17.50 -22.16
C ASP A 117 -19.40 -18.20 -20.79
N PRO A 118 -19.98 -19.41 -20.77
CA PRO A 118 -20.35 -20.09 -19.54
C PRO A 118 -19.14 -20.59 -18.73
N ILE A 119 -18.05 -20.97 -19.40
CA ILE A 119 -16.82 -21.40 -18.73
C ILE A 119 -16.15 -20.17 -18.12
N ALA A 120 -16.04 -19.08 -18.88
CA ALA A 120 -15.44 -17.83 -18.40
C ALA A 120 -16.19 -17.28 -17.18
N LYS A 121 -17.53 -17.21 -17.26
CA LYS A 121 -18.39 -16.79 -16.13
C LYS A 121 -18.16 -17.59 -14.87
N LYS A 122 -17.89 -18.90 -15.01
CA LYS A 122 -17.65 -19.79 -13.88
C LYS A 122 -16.30 -19.51 -13.24
N VAL A 123 -15.24 -19.37 -14.04
CA VAL A 123 -13.86 -19.34 -13.53
C VAL A 123 -13.31 -17.93 -13.32
N PHE A 124 -13.97 -16.87 -13.81
CA PHE A 124 -13.42 -15.51 -13.77
C PHE A 124 -13.06 -15.04 -12.36
N LYS A 125 -13.99 -15.16 -11.41
CA LYS A 125 -13.74 -14.81 -10.01
C LYS A 125 -12.73 -15.75 -9.36
N GLU A 126 -12.81 -17.05 -9.66
CA GLU A 126 -11.90 -18.06 -9.13
C GLU A 126 -10.45 -17.79 -9.54
N GLU A 127 -10.21 -17.39 -10.79
CA GLU A 127 -8.88 -17.07 -11.29
C GLU A 127 -8.36 -15.72 -10.73
N ILE A 128 -9.22 -14.72 -10.52
CA ILE A 128 -8.85 -13.50 -9.78
C ILE A 128 -8.40 -13.88 -8.36
N ALA A 129 -9.23 -14.64 -7.64
CA ALA A 129 -8.96 -15.10 -6.28
C ALA A 129 -7.65 -15.87 -6.19
N LYS A 130 -7.46 -16.87 -7.05
CA LYS A 130 -6.28 -17.76 -7.09
C LYS A 130 -4.99 -17.02 -7.44
N ARG A 131 -5.04 -16.08 -8.39
CA ARG A 131 -3.86 -15.30 -8.77
C ARG A 131 -3.53 -14.25 -7.74
N PHE A 132 -4.52 -13.60 -7.16
CA PHE A 132 -4.28 -12.70 -6.03
C PHE A 132 -3.68 -13.46 -4.85
N SER A 133 -4.23 -14.63 -4.50
CA SER A 133 -3.76 -15.44 -3.38
C SER A 133 -2.36 -16.03 -3.56
N SER A 134 -1.84 -16.05 -4.79
CA SER A 134 -0.48 -16.53 -5.07
C SER A 134 0.63 -15.60 -4.56
N GLY A 135 0.29 -14.35 -4.20
CA GLY A 135 1.24 -13.43 -3.58
C GLY A 135 2.28 -12.80 -4.51
N VAL A 136 2.30 -13.18 -5.79
CA VAL A 136 3.17 -12.55 -6.80
C VAL A 136 2.84 -11.05 -6.92
N HIS A 137 3.77 -10.20 -6.49
CA HIS A 137 3.57 -8.75 -6.30
C HIS A 137 3.03 -8.05 -7.54
N SER A 138 3.67 -8.27 -8.71
CA SER A 138 3.25 -7.59 -9.95
C SER A 138 1.84 -7.98 -10.40
N VAL A 139 1.41 -9.22 -10.07
CA VAL A 139 0.09 -9.74 -10.37
C VAL A 139 -0.94 -9.13 -9.44
N MET A 140 -0.67 -9.10 -8.13
CA MET A 140 -1.52 -8.44 -7.14
C MET A 140 -1.73 -6.96 -7.47
N LEU A 141 -0.64 -6.25 -7.78
CA LEU A 141 -0.65 -4.83 -8.13
C LEU A 141 -1.53 -4.57 -9.35
N TYR A 142 -1.33 -5.36 -10.41
CA TYR A 142 -2.15 -5.29 -11.62
C TYR A 142 -3.64 -5.54 -11.35
N LEU A 143 -3.97 -6.57 -10.56
CA LEU A 143 -5.35 -6.89 -10.23
C LEU A 143 -6.05 -5.79 -9.42
N MET A 144 -5.32 -5.12 -8.52
CA MET A 144 -5.83 -3.96 -7.78
C MET A 144 -6.03 -2.75 -8.70
N ASN A 145 -5.02 -2.40 -9.49
CA ASN A 145 -5.03 -1.21 -10.34
C ASN A 145 -6.08 -1.26 -11.45
N GLU A 146 -6.27 -2.42 -12.06
CA GLU A 146 -7.29 -2.61 -13.09
C GLU A 146 -8.69 -2.87 -12.49
N GLY A 147 -8.81 -2.84 -11.16
CA GLY A 147 -10.08 -2.96 -10.44
C GLY A 147 -10.68 -4.37 -10.47
N TYR A 148 -9.90 -5.41 -10.77
CA TYR A 148 -10.40 -6.79 -10.82
C TYR A 148 -10.87 -7.31 -9.46
N ILE A 149 -10.30 -6.81 -8.36
CA ILE A 149 -10.68 -7.20 -7.00
C ILE A 149 -12.15 -6.87 -6.70
N THR A 150 -12.70 -5.82 -7.32
CA THR A 150 -14.09 -5.39 -7.13
C THR A 150 -15.13 -6.40 -7.66
N PHE A 151 -14.71 -7.42 -8.43
CA PHE A 151 -15.59 -8.51 -8.85
C PHE A 151 -15.80 -9.57 -7.77
N LEU A 152 -14.93 -9.62 -6.76
CA LEU A 152 -15.10 -10.50 -5.60
C LEU A 152 -16.05 -9.83 -4.61
N ASN A 153 -17.03 -10.59 -4.11
CA ASN A 153 -17.83 -10.14 -2.99
C ASN A 153 -16.99 -10.21 -1.69
N LYS A 154 -17.54 -9.65 -0.61
CA LYS A 154 -16.91 -9.63 0.70
C LYS A 154 -16.40 -11.01 1.17
N GLU A 155 -17.28 -12.02 1.19
CA GLU A 155 -16.95 -13.36 1.69
C GLU A 155 -15.89 -14.04 0.82
N GLU A 156 -15.99 -13.86 -0.51
CA GLU A 156 -15.01 -14.34 -1.49
C GLU A 156 -13.64 -13.71 -1.24
N PHE A 157 -13.59 -12.38 -1.06
CA PHE A 157 -12.34 -11.65 -0.82
C PHE A 157 -11.73 -11.97 0.55
N GLU A 158 -12.53 -12.05 1.61
CA GLU A 158 -12.07 -12.48 2.93
C GLU A 158 -11.44 -13.88 2.87
N THR A 159 -12.06 -14.80 2.13
CA THR A 159 -11.52 -16.15 1.92
C THR A 159 -10.17 -16.11 1.21
N VAL A 160 -10.03 -15.30 0.17
CA VAL A 160 -8.75 -15.11 -0.55
C VAL A 160 -7.67 -14.66 0.42
N LEU A 161 -7.95 -13.63 1.21
CA LEU A 161 -6.98 -13.08 2.13
C LEU A 161 -6.60 -14.05 3.26
N ASP A 162 -7.55 -14.85 3.75
CA ASP A 162 -7.30 -15.92 4.72
C ASP A 162 -6.35 -17.00 4.17
N THR A 163 -6.35 -17.23 2.86
CA THR A 163 -5.47 -18.21 2.20
C THR A 163 -4.10 -17.66 1.82
N MET A 164 -3.88 -16.35 1.90
CA MET A 164 -2.59 -15.77 1.56
C MET A 164 -1.56 -16.06 2.66
N PRO A 165 -0.40 -16.66 2.32
CA PRO A 165 0.70 -16.80 3.25
C PRO A 165 1.26 -15.40 3.56
N ASN A 166 0.68 -14.71 4.56
CA ASN A 166 0.98 -13.33 4.93
C ASN A 166 1.25 -12.43 3.70
N VAL A 167 0.22 -11.76 3.15
CA VAL A 167 0.37 -10.63 2.19
C VAL A 167 1.53 -9.69 2.58
N PHE A 168 1.75 -9.57 3.88
CA PHE A 168 2.77 -8.75 4.49
C PHE A 168 4.17 -9.36 4.55
N SER A 169 4.35 -10.68 4.37
CA SER A 169 5.68 -11.27 4.23
C SER A 169 6.30 -10.99 2.87
N GLU A 170 5.51 -10.93 1.80
CA GLU A 170 6.00 -10.55 0.47
C GLU A 170 6.27 -9.04 0.41
N LEU A 171 5.34 -8.22 0.90
CA LEU A 171 5.62 -6.80 1.12
C LEU A 171 6.90 -6.61 1.94
N ARG A 172 7.05 -7.35 3.05
CA ARG A 172 8.26 -7.34 3.88
C ARG A 172 9.51 -7.73 3.11
N GLN A 173 9.46 -8.74 2.24
CA GLN A 173 10.59 -9.10 1.38
C GLN A 173 10.93 -7.97 0.41
N CYS A 174 9.93 -7.31 -0.21
CA CYS A 174 10.16 -6.12 -1.04
C CYS A 174 10.80 -4.98 -0.22
N LEU A 175 10.38 -4.77 1.03
CA LEU A 175 11.03 -3.77 1.91
C LEU A 175 12.48 -4.15 2.23
N GLU A 176 12.74 -5.42 2.53
CA GLU A 176 14.06 -5.93 2.89
C GLU A 176 15.02 -5.88 1.68
N ALA A 177 14.48 -6.03 0.45
CA ALA A 177 15.21 -5.88 -0.81
C ALA A 177 15.53 -4.41 -1.19
N LYS A 178 14.97 -3.43 -0.45
CA LYS A 178 15.11 -1.98 -0.71
C LYS A 178 14.61 -1.52 -2.08
N GLU A 179 13.60 -2.20 -2.62
CA GLU A 179 12.95 -1.80 -3.86
C GLU A 179 11.84 -0.78 -3.56
N SER A 180 12.21 0.48 -3.28
CA SER A 180 11.26 1.51 -2.83
C SER A 180 10.13 1.79 -3.83
N GLU A 181 10.45 1.79 -5.13
CA GLU A 181 9.49 2.01 -6.22
C GLU A 181 8.34 0.98 -6.20
N ASN A 182 8.66 -0.29 -5.95
CA ASN A 182 7.66 -1.37 -5.88
C ASN A 182 6.70 -1.22 -4.68
N VAL A 183 7.16 -0.58 -3.61
CA VAL A 183 6.39 -0.39 -2.38
C VAL A 183 5.50 0.84 -2.47
N GLU A 184 6.00 1.93 -3.04
CA GLU A 184 5.21 3.13 -3.31
C GLU A 184 4.04 2.82 -4.24
N ASP A 185 4.30 2.12 -5.35
CA ASP A 185 3.26 1.71 -6.30
C ASP A 185 2.20 0.85 -5.61
N PHE A 186 2.60 -0.11 -4.79
CA PHE A 186 1.67 -0.95 -4.05
C PHE A 186 0.86 -0.15 -3.04
N LEU A 187 1.50 0.70 -2.24
CA LEU A 187 0.79 1.52 -1.25
C LEU A 187 -0.17 2.48 -1.93
N GLY A 188 0.23 3.13 -3.03
CA GLY A 188 -0.63 4.01 -3.82
C GLY A 188 -1.84 3.27 -4.41
N SER A 189 -1.60 2.08 -4.97
CA SER A 189 -2.66 1.21 -5.52
C SER A 189 -3.61 0.74 -4.43
N PHE A 190 -3.06 0.33 -3.29
CA PHE A 190 -3.83 -0.05 -2.11
C PHE A 190 -4.68 1.12 -1.62
N ILE A 191 -4.10 2.32 -1.47
CA ILE A 191 -4.82 3.56 -1.09
C ILE A 191 -5.94 3.87 -2.08
N ASN A 192 -5.69 3.77 -3.38
CA ASN A 192 -6.72 4.00 -4.38
C ASN A 192 -7.87 3.00 -4.24
N MET A 193 -7.55 1.71 -4.04
CA MET A 193 -8.54 0.68 -3.73
C MET A 193 -9.35 1.06 -2.47
N LEU A 194 -8.68 1.50 -1.40
CA LEU A 194 -9.33 1.96 -0.16
C LEU A 194 -10.27 3.16 -0.39
N LYS A 195 -9.89 4.10 -1.26
CA LYS A 195 -10.67 5.30 -1.59
C LYS A 195 -11.90 4.97 -2.45
N THR A 196 -11.83 3.92 -3.28
CA THR A 196 -12.92 3.53 -4.19
C THR A 196 -14.02 2.70 -3.54
N ASP A 197 -13.70 1.92 -2.49
CA ASP A 197 -14.68 1.07 -1.82
C ASP A 197 -14.48 1.08 -0.29
N THR A 198 -15.23 1.94 0.38
CA THR A 198 -15.19 2.07 1.85
C THR A 198 -15.79 0.85 2.56
N SER A 199 -16.63 0.04 1.89
CA SER A 199 -17.21 -1.16 2.50
C SER A 199 -16.16 -2.27 2.64
N LEU A 200 -15.31 -2.43 1.63
CA LEU A 200 -14.14 -3.30 1.67
C LEU A 200 -13.21 -2.94 2.84
N LEU A 201 -13.07 -1.65 3.14
CA LEU A 201 -12.21 -1.15 4.19
C LEU A 201 -12.74 -1.44 5.59
N GLU A 202 -14.06 -1.35 5.80
CA GLU A 202 -14.67 -1.78 7.06
C GLU A 202 -14.32 -3.23 7.37
N ASP A 203 -14.37 -4.07 6.35
CA ASP A 203 -14.19 -5.51 6.48
C ASP A 203 -12.72 -5.90 6.64
N LEU A 204 -11.83 -5.31 5.84
CA LEU A 204 -10.39 -5.50 5.94
C LEU A 204 -9.84 -5.12 7.32
N VAL A 205 -10.39 -4.06 7.91
CA VAL A 205 -9.92 -3.52 9.18
C VAL A 205 -10.53 -4.23 10.38
N LEU A 206 -11.82 -4.59 10.30
CA LEU A 206 -12.49 -5.33 11.37
C LEU A 206 -12.06 -6.79 11.41
N ASN A 207 -11.53 -7.35 10.31
CA ASN A 207 -11.11 -8.73 10.28
C ASN A 207 -9.89 -8.95 11.21
N PRO A 208 -10.06 -9.65 12.35
CA PRO A 208 -9.00 -9.85 13.33
C PRO A 208 -7.90 -10.79 12.83
N LYS A 209 -8.15 -11.56 11.76
CA LYS A 209 -7.16 -12.44 11.13
C LYS A 209 -6.20 -11.67 10.23
N LEU A 210 -6.71 -10.70 9.48
CA LEU A 210 -5.93 -9.97 8.49
C LEU A 210 -4.86 -9.10 9.10
N LYS A 211 -5.06 -8.65 10.35
CA LYS A 211 -4.09 -7.83 11.07
C LYS A 211 -3.60 -6.66 10.19
N LEU A 212 -4.45 -6.16 9.29
CA LEU A 212 -4.02 -5.26 8.20
C LEU A 212 -3.30 -4.05 8.79
N ILE A 213 -3.94 -3.42 9.77
CA ILE A 213 -3.36 -2.29 10.48
C ILE A 213 -2.07 -2.68 11.20
N LYS A 214 -2.08 -3.79 11.93
CA LYS A 214 -0.89 -4.30 12.62
C LYS A 214 0.28 -4.52 11.67
N ASN A 215 0.01 -5.05 10.49
CA ASN A 215 1.05 -5.34 9.53
C ASN A 215 1.49 -4.11 8.74
N LEU A 216 0.58 -3.18 8.41
CA LEU A 216 0.93 -1.84 7.93
C LEU A 216 1.84 -1.14 8.94
N LEU A 217 1.48 -1.16 10.22
CA LEU A 217 2.30 -0.60 11.30
C LEU A 217 3.63 -1.32 11.47
N LEU A 218 3.68 -2.62 11.23
CA LEU A 218 4.93 -3.38 11.22
C LEU A 218 5.83 -2.93 10.05
N ILE A 219 5.28 -2.83 8.83
CA ILE A 219 5.97 -2.31 7.64
C ILE A 219 6.57 -0.93 7.95
N ILE A 220 5.73 -0.02 8.47
CA ILE A 220 6.10 1.33 8.90
C ILE A 220 7.24 1.30 9.92
N SER A 221 7.17 0.37 10.87
CA SER A 221 8.17 0.25 11.91
C SER A 221 9.54 -0.23 11.41
N THR A 222 9.57 -0.91 10.26
CA THR A 222 10.79 -1.50 9.69
C THR A 222 11.41 -0.65 8.57
N TRP A 223 10.70 0.35 8.05
CA TRP A 223 11.14 1.11 6.88
C TRP A 223 12.30 2.09 7.19
N PRO A 224 13.25 2.33 6.25
CA PRO A 224 14.29 3.34 6.42
C PRO A 224 13.77 4.78 6.25
N ILE A 225 14.26 5.68 7.11
CA ILE A 225 13.60 6.88 7.63
C ILE A 225 13.54 8.11 6.67
N ASN A 226 13.96 8.00 5.42
CA ASN A 226 14.19 9.20 4.60
C ASN A 226 13.14 9.44 3.50
N ASP A 227 12.10 8.62 3.45
CA ASP A 227 11.09 8.71 2.40
C ASP A 227 9.84 9.46 2.87
N VAL A 228 9.73 10.72 2.43
CA VAL A 228 8.60 11.60 2.78
C VAL A 228 7.32 11.15 2.08
N GLU A 229 7.42 10.55 0.89
CA GLU A 229 6.26 10.17 0.09
C GLU A 229 5.50 9.00 0.73
N ILE A 230 6.23 8.05 1.31
CA ILE A 230 5.63 6.93 2.06
C ILE A 230 4.93 7.42 3.32
N ILE A 231 5.50 8.40 4.03
CA ILE A 231 4.86 9.02 5.20
C ILE A 231 3.52 9.64 4.78
N ASP A 232 3.51 10.41 3.68
CA ASP A 232 2.28 11.03 3.17
C ASP A 232 1.24 9.98 2.75
N MET A 233 1.65 8.90 2.09
CA MET A 233 0.77 7.78 1.75
C MET A 233 0.13 7.13 2.99
N ILE A 234 0.90 6.92 4.04
CA ILE A 234 0.37 6.36 5.30
C ILE A 234 -0.61 7.32 5.94
N LEU A 235 -0.33 8.62 5.92
CA LEU A 235 -1.24 9.64 6.42
C LEU A 235 -2.56 9.63 5.63
N ASP A 236 -2.49 9.45 4.31
CA ASP A 236 -3.65 9.28 3.45
C ASP A 236 -4.49 8.04 3.82
N ILE A 237 -3.85 6.92 4.20
CA ILE A 237 -4.55 5.73 4.72
C ILE A 237 -5.30 6.09 6.01
N PHE A 238 -4.66 6.78 6.95
CA PHE A 238 -5.30 7.17 8.21
C PHE A 238 -6.43 8.17 8.02
N ASP A 239 -6.27 9.16 7.16
CA ASP A 239 -7.32 10.11 6.84
C ASP A 239 -8.50 9.39 6.17
N THR A 240 -8.24 8.41 5.30
CA THR A 240 -9.28 7.55 4.71
C THR A 240 -9.99 6.72 5.79
N LEU A 241 -9.25 6.06 6.69
CA LEU A 241 -9.81 5.29 7.81
C LEU A 241 -10.71 6.15 8.73
N LYS A 242 -10.36 7.42 8.92
CA LYS A 242 -11.15 8.37 9.71
C LYS A 242 -12.50 8.73 9.05
N THR A 243 -12.58 8.68 7.72
CA THR A 243 -13.86 8.92 7.03
C THR A 243 -14.86 7.80 7.24
N ILE A 244 -14.38 6.60 7.59
CA ILE A 244 -15.23 5.50 8.00
C ILE A 244 -15.79 5.83 9.38
N ASN A 245 -17.10 6.02 9.48
CA ASN A 245 -17.78 6.34 10.73
C ASN A 245 -17.93 5.10 11.63
N ASN A 246 -16.84 4.37 11.85
CA ASN A 246 -16.81 3.13 12.62
C ASN A 246 -15.81 3.25 13.78
N ASN A 247 -16.36 3.49 14.98
CA ASN A 247 -15.58 3.69 16.20
C ASN A 247 -14.76 2.45 16.59
N GLU A 248 -15.18 1.24 16.20
CA GLU A 248 -14.46 0.01 16.52
C GLU A 248 -13.17 -0.12 15.69
N ILE A 249 -13.23 0.25 14.41
CA ILE A 249 -12.07 0.33 13.52
C ILE A 249 -11.04 1.29 14.08
N LEU A 250 -11.46 2.53 14.37
CA LEU A 250 -10.57 3.55 14.91
C LEU A 250 -9.97 3.14 16.24
N LYS A 251 -10.75 2.45 17.08
CA LYS A 251 -10.25 1.86 18.34
C LYS A 251 -9.19 0.79 18.07
N ASN A 252 -9.40 -0.14 17.14
CA ASN A 252 -8.44 -1.20 16.84
C ASN A 252 -7.14 -0.63 16.23
N VAL A 253 -7.25 0.34 15.32
CA VAL A 253 -6.10 1.10 14.80
C VAL A 253 -5.33 1.73 15.94
N ARG A 254 -6.04 2.45 16.82
CA ARG A 254 -5.45 3.14 17.96
C ARG A 254 -4.76 2.17 18.90
N ASP A 255 -5.42 1.08 19.28
CA ASP A 255 -4.91 0.13 20.26
C ASP A 255 -3.67 -0.60 19.71
N GLU A 256 -3.63 -0.94 18.41
CA GLU A 256 -2.45 -1.52 17.77
C GLU A 256 -1.31 -0.50 17.63
N VAL A 257 -1.58 0.76 17.27
CA VAL A 257 -0.53 1.80 17.28
C VAL A 257 0.04 1.97 18.68
N ILE A 258 -0.80 2.02 19.72
CA ILE A 258 -0.36 2.07 21.11
C ILE A 258 0.47 0.83 21.46
N TYR A 259 0.07 -0.36 21.02
CA TYR A 259 0.83 -1.59 21.24
C TYR A 259 2.22 -1.54 20.58
N GLN A 260 2.30 -1.20 19.29
CA GLN A 260 3.56 -1.06 18.56
C GLN A 260 4.44 0.00 19.20
N PHE A 261 3.83 1.12 19.58
CA PHE A 261 4.47 2.20 20.29
C PHE A 261 5.12 1.73 21.61
N ASN A 262 4.34 1.03 22.45
CA ASN A 262 4.81 0.50 23.73
C ASN A 262 5.92 -0.55 23.56
N ASN A 263 5.94 -1.26 22.44
CA ASN A 263 6.96 -2.26 22.15
C ASN A 263 8.24 -1.67 21.53
N GLY A 264 8.30 -0.36 21.29
CA GLY A 264 9.51 0.32 20.84
C GLY A 264 9.66 0.34 19.32
N SER A 265 8.53 0.26 18.61
CA SER A 265 8.50 0.43 17.16
C SER A 265 9.01 1.83 16.75
N SER A 266 9.73 1.82 15.64
CA SER A 266 10.59 2.86 15.05
C SER A 266 10.15 4.32 15.22
N ARG A 267 11.18 5.18 15.22
CA ARG A 267 11.14 6.64 15.05
C ARG A 267 10.13 7.17 14.02
N ILE A 268 9.81 6.41 12.97
CA ILE A 268 8.80 6.75 11.95
C ILE A 268 7.39 6.78 12.54
N LEU A 269 7.06 5.81 13.39
CA LEU A 269 5.76 5.77 14.08
C LEU A 269 5.59 7.03 14.92
N MET A 270 6.66 7.52 15.53
CA MET A 270 6.63 8.78 16.28
C MET A 270 6.47 10.01 15.39
N GLU A 271 7.19 10.13 14.27
CA GLU A 271 7.03 11.26 13.35
C GLU A 271 5.59 11.30 12.76
N LEU A 272 5.03 10.15 12.36
CA LEU A 272 3.62 9.99 11.95
C LEU A 272 2.64 10.32 13.09
N ILE A 273 2.97 9.91 14.32
CA ILE A 273 2.15 10.20 15.50
C ILE A 273 2.08 11.69 15.76
N PHE A 274 3.22 12.37 15.63
CA PHE A 274 3.37 13.77 15.95
C PHE A 274 2.68 14.72 14.97
N ASP A 275 2.56 14.35 13.70
CA ASP A 275 1.94 15.23 12.71
C ASP A 275 0.40 15.17 12.72
N ARG A 276 -0.20 13.97 12.77
CA ARG A 276 -1.69 13.83 12.68
C ARG A 276 -2.35 12.76 13.55
N PHE A 277 -1.62 11.76 14.04
CA PHE A 277 -2.23 10.63 14.74
C PHE A 277 -2.83 11.00 16.11
N PHE A 278 -2.38 12.10 16.72
CA PHE A 278 -3.00 12.60 17.95
C PHE A 278 -4.49 12.91 17.82
N ILE A 279 -4.96 13.21 16.61
CA ILE A 279 -6.38 13.40 16.33
C ILE A 279 -7.19 12.11 16.62
N LEU A 280 -6.55 10.95 16.55
CA LEU A 280 -7.14 9.62 16.81
C LEU A 280 -7.07 9.20 18.29
N LEU A 281 -6.30 9.91 19.14
CA LEU A 281 -6.24 9.63 20.58
C LEU A 281 -7.43 10.30 21.31
N GLU A 282 -8.48 9.54 21.60
CA GLU A 282 -9.55 9.98 22.51
C GLU A 282 -9.03 10.20 23.95
N ASP A 283 -9.77 10.96 24.76
CA ASP A 283 -9.40 11.40 26.12
C ASP A 283 -8.92 10.27 27.06
N PHE A 284 -9.49 9.06 26.92
CA PHE A 284 -9.13 7.91 27.77
C PHE A 284 -7.77 7.29 27.40
N SER A 285 -7.39 7.32 26.12
CA SER A 285 -6.13 6.76 25.62
C SER A 285 -4.92 7.63 26.00
N LEU A 286 -5.12 8.95 26.13
CA LEU A 286 -4.05 9.90 26.42
C LEU A 286 -3.43 9.71 27.81
N LYS A 287 -4.22 9.45 28.85
CA LYS A 287 -3.67 9.24 30.21
C LYS A 287 -2.80 7.98 30.29
N SER A 288 -3.18 6.92 29.58
CA SER A 288 -2.44 5.66 29.52
C SER A 288 -1.10 5.85 28.81
N VAL A 289 -1.12 6.51 27.64
CA VAL A 289 0.09 6.84 26.87
C VAL A 289 1.05 7.71 27.68
N LEU A 290 0.54 8.76 28.35
CA LEU A 290 1.36 9.66 29.18
C LEU A 290 1.94 9.00 30.43
N SER A 291 1.34 7.90 30.89
CA SER A 291 1.84 7.12 32.03
C SER A 291 2.83 6.03 31.60
N ASN A 292 3.03 5.83 30.30
CA ASN A 292 3.95 4.82 29.78
C ASN A 292 5.40 5.31 29.83
N VAL A 293 6.27 4.65 30.60
CA VAL A 293 7.69 5.02 30.75
C VAL A 293 8.43 4.99 29.42
N LYS A 294 8.17 3.98 28.59
CA LYS A 294 8.80 3.83 27.27
C LYS A 294 8.36 4.92 26.30
N PHE A 295 7.15 5.48 26.46
CA PHE A 295 6.74 6.69 25.74
C PHE A 295 7.65 7.87 26.05
N ILE A 296 7.89 8.09 27.34
CA ILE A 296 8.73 9.21 27.80
C ILE A 296 10.18 9.02 27.35
N GLU A 297 10.72 7.80 27.42
CA GLU A 297 12.08 7.49 26.96
C GLU A 297 12.24 7.69 25.44
N ASN A 298 11.26 7.24 24.64
CA ASN A 298 11.27 7.45 23.20
C ASN A 298 11.15 8.93 22.83
N LEU A 299 10.26 9.66 23.53
CA LEU A 299 10.10 11.10 23.35
C LEU A 299 11.37 11.87 23.72
N ASP A 300 12.01 11.50 24.83
CA ASP A 300 13.30 12.04 25.26
C ASP A 300 14.40 11.82 24.21
N SER A 301 14.52 10.61 23.69
CA SER A 301 15.47 10.26 22.62
C SER A 301 15.22 11.09 21.35
N LEU A 302 13.97 11.26 20.95
CA LEU A 302 13.60 12.03 19.76
C LEU A 302 13.92 13.52 19.92
N ILE A 303 13.56 14.12 21.06
CA ILE A 303 13.85 15.52 21.35
C ILE A 303 15.35 15.80 21.30
N LYS A 304 16.17 14.88 21.81
CA LYS A 304 17.64 15.03 21.76
C LYS A 304 18.21 14.92 20.35
N ASN A 305 17.68 14.02 19.52
CA ASN A 305 18.26 13.71 18.22
C ASN A 305 17.77 14.64 17.10
N LYS A 306 16.50 15.06 17.12
CA LYS A 306 15.88 15.86 16.04
C LYS A 306 14.91 16.93 16.58
N PRO A 307 15.38 17.84 17.44
CA PRO A 307 14.52 18.77 18.13
C PRO A 307 13.63 19.62 17.20
N LYS A 308 14.20 20.12 16.10
CA LYS A 308 13.50 21.03 15.17
C LYS A 308 12.36 20.36 14.39
N ILE A 309 12.51 19.09 14.03
CA ILE A 309 11.53 18.36 13.21
C ILE A 309 10.29 18.02 14.04
N ILE A 310 10.49 17.62 15.29
CA ILE A 310 9.38 17.15 16.13
C ILE A 310 8.73 18.27 16.95
N LEU A 311 9.32 19.48 16.98
CA LEU A 311 8.86 20.54 17.88
C LEU A 311 7.42 20.97 17.60
N ASP A 312 7.03 21.07 16.33
CA ASP A 312 5.68 21.50 15.96
C ASP A 312 4.64 20.45 16.39
N GLY A 313 4.90 19.17 16.09
CA GLY A 313 4.05 18.08 16.57
C GLY A 313 4.00 17.99 18.10
N LEU A 314 5.11 18.24 18.80
CA LEU A 314 5.15 18.25 20.26
C LEU A 314 4.34 19.43 20.84
N ILE A 315 4.37 20.60 20.19
CA ILE A 315 3.53 21.73 20.58
C ILE A 315 2.05 21.38 20.42
N GLU A 316 1.66 20.75 19.31
CA GLU A 316 0.29 20.31 19.06
C GLU A 316 -0.14 19.21 20.04
N LEU A 317 0.73 18.25 20.35
CA LEU A 317 0.49 17.24 21.40
C LEU A 317 0.18 17.93 22.73
N ILE A 318 1.02 18.87 23.14
CA ILE A 318 0.88 19.51 24.44
C ILE A 318 -0.35 20.42 24.47
N LYS A 319 -0.67 21.11 23.37
CA LYS A 319 -1.93 21.84 23.21
C LYS A 319 -3.11 20.90 23.44
N MET A 320 -3.13 19.77 22.75
CA MET A 320 -4.17 18.75 22.89
C MET A 320 -4.28 18.20 24.32
N ILE A 321 -3.16 17.85 24.97
CA ILE A 321 -3.16 17.39 26.37
C ILE A 321 -3.73 18.48 27.27
N CYS A 322 -3.37 19.74 27.03
CA CYS A 322 -3.88 20.86 27.80
C CYS A 322 -5.38 21.02 27.64
N ASP A 323 -5.89 20.89 26.41
CA ASP A 323 -7.31 21.05 26.08
C ASP A 323 -8.16 19.89 26.63
N LYS A 324 -7.68 18.65 26.48
CA LYS A 324 -8.40 17.43 26.88
C LYS A 324 -8.23 17.05 28.36
N LEU A 325 -7.00 17.15 28.88
CA LEU A 325 -6.64 16.66 30.21
C LEU A 325 -6.26 17.77 31.21
N GLY A 326 -6.26 19.02 30.76
CA GLY A 326 -5.93 20.18 31.59
C GLY A 326 -4.42 20.38 31.81
N LYS A 327 -4.08 21.58 32.28
CA LYS A 327 -2.70 22.04 32.52
C LYS A 327 -1.90 21.17 33.50
N VAL A 328 -2.55 20.53 34.45
CA VAL A 328 -1.91 19.65 35.45
C VAL A 328 -1.28 18.43 34.78
N SER A 329 -1.93 17.88 33.75
CA SER A 329 -1.43 16.70 33.03
C SER A 329 -0.19 17.04 32.19
N VAL A 330 -0.20 18.23 31.57
CA VAL A 330 0.98 18.78 30.88
C VAL A 330 2.15 18.97 31.84
N LEU A 331 1.89 19.52 33.04
CA LEU A 331 2.90 19.70 34.08
C LEU A 331 3.55 18.37 34.49
N LYS A 332 2.72 17.33 34.73
CA LYS A 332 3.22 16.00 35.08
C LYS A 332 4.09 15.41 33.96
N LEU A 333 3.65 15.50 32.71
CA LEU A 333 4.42 15.05 31.55
C LEU A 333 5.79 15.76 31.47
N ILE A 334 5.81 17.08 31.63
CA ILE A 334 7.06 17.84 31.56
C ILE A 334 7.96 17.49 32.75
N GLN A 335 7.39 17.28 33.93
CA GLN A 335 8.14 16.91 35.13
C GLN A 335 8.81 15.53 35.03
N THR A 336 8.19 14.57 34.33
CA THR A 336 8.77 13.23 34.12
C THR A 336 9.89 13.21 33.07
N MET A 337 10.04 14.26 32.26
CA MET A 337 11.13 14.34 31.28
C MET A 337 12.50 14.59 31.94
N PRO A 338 13.58 13.98 31.43
CA PRO A 338 14.94 14.27 31.87
C PRO A 338 15.33 15.75 31.71
N THR A 339 16.18 16.25 32.62
CA THR A 339 16.64 17.65 32.63
C THR A 339 17.28 18.09 31.30
N SER A 340 18.02 17.19 30.65
CA SER A 340 18.63 17.46 29.34
C SER A 340 17.58 17.69 28.25
N THR A 341 16.49 16.94 28.25
CA THR A 341 15.37 17.12 27.31
C THR A 341 14.56 18.37 27.61
N LYS A 342 14.30 18.67 28.90
CA LYS A 342 13.71 19.97 29.29
C LYS A 342 14.55 21.14 28.78
N PHE A 343 15.88 21.03 28.84
CA PHE A 343 16.79 22.06 28.35
C PHE A 343 16.73 22.24 26.83
N VAL A 344 16.80 21.14 26.06
CA VAL A 344 16.66 21.16 24.60
C VAL A 344 15.31 21.77 24.20
N LEU A 345 14.21 21.26 24.77
CA LEU A 345 12.86 21.75 24.51
C LEU A 345 12.72 23.25 24.82
N LYS A 346 13.30 23.71 25.93
CA LYS A 346 13.29 25.13 26.31
C LYS A 346 14.01 26.01 25.30
N ASN A 347 15.14 25.58 24.75
CA ASN A 347 15.89 26.37 23.78
C ASN A 347 15.15 26.42 22.44
N GLU A 348 14.63 25.29 21.99
CA GLU A 348 13.88 25.17 20.73
C GLU A 348 12.58 25.95 20.76
N LEU A 349 11.82 25.91 21.87
CA LEU A 349 10.64 26.74 22.05
C LEU A 349 10.96 28.25 22.01
N LYS A 350 12.13 28.67 22.52
CA LYS A 350 12.55 30.08 22.40
C LYS A 350 12.86 30.44 20.95
N GLU A 351 13.62 29.61 20.24
CA GLU A 351 13.92 29.83 18.82
C GLU A 351 12.63 29.90 18.00
N ARG A 352 11.69 28.97 18.23
CA ARG A 352 10.41 28.93 17.54
C ARG A 352 9.51 30.13 17.88
N LEU A 353 9.49 30.59 19.12
CA LEU A 353 8.80 31.83 19.48
C LEU A 353 9.40 33.05 18.78
N ILE A 354 10.72 33.14 18.67
CA ILE A 354 11.37 34.21 17.91
C ILE A 354 10.91 34.12 16.45
N TRP A 355 10.95 32.93 15.87
CA TRP A 355 10.51 32.68 14.50
C TRP A 355 9.03 33.05 14.27
N TYR A 356 8.14 32.63 15.17
CA TYR A 356 6.72 33.00 15.11
C TYR A 356 6.55 34.51 15.22
N ASN A 357 7.28 35.20 16.10
CA ASN A 357 7.14 36.66 16.26
C ASN A 357 7.70 37.46 15.07
N THR A 358 8.68 36.93 14.33
CA THR A 358 9.33 37.65 13.23
C THR A 358 8.66 37.45 11.86
N ARG A 359 7.96 36.33 11.62
CA ARG A 359 7.21 36.14 10.38
C ARG A 359 5.86 36.88 10.37
N LYS A 360 5.55 37.50 9.23
CA LYS A 360 4.26 38.13 8.88
C LYS A 360 3.53 37.27 7.84
N ASP A 361 3.29 36.01 8.15
CA ASP A 361 2.63 35.02 7.29
C ASP A 361 1.09 35.15 7.32
N HIS A 362 0.44 34.58 6.30
CA HIS A 362 -0.99 34.73 5.94
C HIS A 362 -2.03 34.09 6.90
N TYR A 363 -1.64 33.55 8.07
CA TYR A 363 -2.56 32.87 9.00
C TYR A 363 -2.43 33.39 10.45
N PRO A 364 -2.92 34.61 10.75
CA PRO A 364 -2.70 35.29 12.03
C PRO A 364 -3.27 34.53 13.23
N LYS A 365 -4.42 33.87 13.09
CA LYS A 365 -5.08 33.16 14.19
C LYS A 365 -4.31 31.91 14.64
N LYS A 366 -3.85 31.06 13.70
CA LYS A 366 -3.05 29.86 14.04
C LYS A 366 -1.72 30.25 14.70
N ARG A 367 -1.13 31.36 14.26
CA ARG A 367 0.11 31.91 14.82
C ARG A 367 -0.06 32.38 16.27
N GLU A 368 -1.11 33.14 16.59
CA GLU A 368 -1.39 33.60 17.95
C GLU A 368 -1.58 32.43 18.93
N ASP A 369 -2.33 31.40 18.52
CA ASP A 369 -2.53 30.17 19.30
C ASP A 369 -1.19 29.46 19.60
N LEU A 370 -0.31 29.34 18.61
CA LEU A 370 1.00 28.69 18.76
C LEU A 370 1.92 29.51 19.67
N ILE A 371 1.94 30.84 19.53
CA ILE A 371 2.71 31.74 20.41
C ILE A 371 2.24 31.61 21.86
N GLN A 372 0.93 31.60 22.07
CA GLN A 372 0.35 31.50 23.40
C GLN A 372 0.66 30.14 24.06
N THR A 373 0.56 29.06 23.28
CA THR A 373 0.87 27.69 23.72
C THR A 373 2.35 27.56 24.07
N ALA A 374 3.26 27.95 23.18
CA ALA A 374 4.70 27.89 23.40
C ALA A 374 5.14 28.77 24.58
N SER A 375 4.53 29.94 24.76
CA SER A 375 4.80 30.82 25.92
C SER A 375 4.37 30.19 27.24
N ASN A 376 3.22 29.53 27.27
CA ASN A 376 2.75 28.81 28.45
C ASN A 376 3.66 27.62 28.78
N LEU A 377 4.09 26.90 27.76
CA LEU A 377 5.05 25.81 27.90
C LEU A 377 6.38 26.25 28.51
N LEU A 378 6.95 27.35 28.00
CA LEU A 378 8.18 27.90 28.58
C LEU A 378 8.02 28.30 30.04
N LYS A 379 6.85 28.83 30.45
CA LYS A 379 6.57 29.14 31.86
C LYS A 379 6.52 27.87 32.70
N ILE A 380 5.94 26.79 32.17
CA ILE A 380 5.87 25.50 32.84
C ILE A 380 7.29 24.91 33.00
N ILE A 381 8.06 24.83 31.91
CA ILE A 381 9.42 24.26 31.91
C ILE A 381 10.37 25.04 32.83
N LYS A 382 10.16 26.36 33.01
CA LYS A 382 10.95 27.17 33.95
C LYS A 382 10.65 26.86 35.42
N LYS A 383 9.46 26.33 35.74
CA LYS A 383 9.02 26.00 37.10
C LYS A 383 9.31 24.55 37.50
N SER A 384 9.44 23.66 36.52
CA SER A 384 9.75 22.21 36.66
C SER A 384 11.23 21.93 36.53
#